data_AF-C0A1G6-F1
#
_entry.id   AF-C0A1G6-F1
#
_cell.length_a   1.000
_cell.length_b   1.000
_cell.length_c   1.000
_cell.angle_alpha   90.00
_cell.angle_beta   90.00
_cell.angle_gamma   90.00
#
_symmetry.space_group_name_H-M   'P 1'
#
loop_
_entity.id
_entity.type
_entity.pdbx_description
1 polymer ?
#
loop_
_entity_poly.entity_id
_entity_poly.type
_entity_poly.pdbx_seq_one_letter_code
_entity_poly.pdbx_strand_id
1 'polypeptide(L)' 'MSEMMDYKSRLSDPASRKFETFSYLPAMDKEQIRKQVEYIVKKGWNPAIEHTE' A
#
# COMPACT_ATOMS: atom_id res chain seq x y z
N MET A 1 -17.85 -24.58 -15.08
CA MET A 1 -17.53 -23.26 -15.66
C MET A 1 -17.23 -22.32 -14.50
N SER A 2 -16.05 -21.73 -14.42
CA SER A 2 -15.79 -20.67 -13.43
C SER A 2 -16.64 -19.46 -13.82
N GLU A 3 -17.39 -18.90 -12.88
CA GLU A 3 -17.94 -17.55 -13.08
C GLU A 3 -16.79 -16.57 -13.29
N MET A 4 -16.93 -15.66 -14.27
CA MET A 4 -15.98 -14.57 -14.43
C MET A 4 -16.20 -13.56 -13.30
N MET A 5 -15.17 -13.32 -12.50
CA MET A 5 -15.18 -12.24 -11.50
C MET A 5 -14.82 -10.91 -12.16
N ASP A 6 -15.68 -9.90 -11.98
CA ASP A 6 -15.35 -8.52 -12.36
C ASP A 6 -14.31 -7.93 -11.41
N TYR A 7 -13.34 -7.20 -11.97
CA TYR A 7 -12.33 -6.50 -11.19
C TYR A 7 -12.72 -5.05 -11.02
N LYS A 8 -12.98 -4.66 -9.78
CA LYS A 8 -13.53 -3.33 -9.45
C LYS A 8 -12.55 -2.18 -9.68
N SER A 9 -11.23 -2.44 -9.73
CA SER A 9 -10.22 -1.39 -9.91
C SER A 9 -10.28 -0.85 -11.33
N ARG A 10 -10.46 0.47 -11.48
CA ARG A 10 -10.54 1.14 -12.78
C ARG A 10 -9.66 2.39 -12.79
N LEU A 11 -8.90 2.61 -13.87
CA LEU A 11 -8.06 3.82 -14.00
C LEU A 11 -8.89 5.11 -14.02
N SER A 12 -10.13 5.03 -14.50
CA SER A 12 -11.08 6.15 -14.54
C SER A 12 -11.70 6.47 -13.18
N ASP A 13 -11.59 5.58 -12.19
CA ASP A 13 -12.09 5.80 -10.83
C ASP A 13 -10.95 6.28 -9.91
N PRO A 14 -10.99 7.53 -9.42
CA PRO A 14 -9.98 8.04 -8.50
C PRO A 14 -9.80 7.20 -7.23
N ALA A 15 -10.87 6.57 -6.73
CA ALA A 15 -10.82 5.71 -5.53
C ALA A 15 -10.09 4.38 -5.77
N SER A 16 -9.93 4.00 -7.04
CA SER A 16 -9.21 2.80 -7.47
C SER A 16 -7.71 3.05 -7.71
N ARG A 17 -7.23 4.30 -7.58
CA ARG A 17 -5.81 4.64 -7.79
C ARG A 17 -4.92 3.90 -6.79
N LYS A 18 -3.70 3.63 -7.24
CA LYS A 18 -2.69 2.86 -6.52
C LYS A 18 -1.48 3.75 -6.26
N PHE A 19 -0.86 3.54 -5.11
CA PHE A 19 0.19 4.37 -4.54
C PHE A 19 1.45 3.52 -4.36
N GLU A 20 1.92 2.95 -5.46
CA GLU A 20 3.14 2.15 -5.52
C GLU A 20 3.12 0.95 -4.55
N THR A 21 4.28 0.65 -3.96
CA THR A 21 4.52 -0.55 -3.14
C THR A 21 3.51 -0.63 -1.99
N PHE A 22 2.93 -1.83 -1.81
CA PHE A 22 1.87 -2.17 -0.84
C PHE A 22 0.45 -1.66 -1.14
N SER A 23 0.23 -0.78 -2.11
CA SER A 23 -1.11 -0.21 -2.38
C SER A 23 -2.18 -1.20 -2.92
N TYR A 24 -1.77 -2.42 -3.26
CA TYR A 24 -2.67 -3.52 -3.62
C TYR A 24 -3.06 -4.41 -2.43
N LEU A 25 -2.40 -4.24 -1.29
CA LEU A 25 -2.74 -4.93 -0.05
C LEU A 25 -3.80 -4.12 0.72
N PRO A 26 -4.48 -4.73 1.71
CA PRO A 26 -5.27 -3.97 2.68
C PRO A 26 -4.42 -2.89 3.36
N ALA A 27 -5.08 -1.79 3.77
CA ALA A 27 -4.42 -0.71 4.51
C ALA A 27 -3.74 -1.27 5.76
N MET A 28 -2.49 -0.86 5.99
CA MET A 28 -1.73 -1.35 7.13
C MET A 28 -2.31 -0.81 8.44
N ASP A 29 -2.40 -1.67 9.43
CA ASP A 29 -2.61 -1.26 10.80
C ASP A 29 -1.31 -0.72 11.45
N LYS A 30 -1.43 -0.23 12.69
CA LYS A 30 -0.29 0.33 13.44
C LYS A 30 0.84 -0.67 13.67
N GLU A 31 0.54 -1.95 13.84
CA GLU A 31 1.55 -2.99 14.09
C GLU A 31 2.31 -3.34 12.80
N GLN A 32 1.59 -3.43 11.69
CA GLN A 32 2.17 -3.64 10.37
C GLN A 32 3.08 -2.48 9.97
N ILE A 33 2.66 -1.22 10.19
CA ILE A 33 3.51 -0.04 9.96
C ILE A 33 4.78 -0.12 10.81
N ARG A 34 4.66 -0.47 12.11
CA ARG A 34 5.81 -0.60 13.01
C ARG A 34 6.82 -1.63 12.49
N LYS A 35 6.36 -2.77 11.97
CA LYS A 35 7.25 -3.80 11.38
C LYS A 35 8.02 -3.26 10.17
N GLN A 36 7.40 -2.44 9.33
CA GLN A 36 8.10 -1.83 8.18
C GLN A 36 9.16 -0.81 8.64
N VAL A 37 8.83 0.03 9.63
CA VAL A 37 9.79 0.98 10.21
C VAL A 37 10.97 0.24 10.86
N GLU A 38 10.71 -0.82 11.61
CA GLU A 38 11.74 -1.66 12.21
C GLU A 38 12.67 -2.28 11.15
N TYR A 39 12.10 -2.74 10.03
CA TYR A 39 12.88 -3.26 8.92
C TYR A 39 13.85 -2.21 8.35
N ILE A 40 13.37 -0.98 8.12
CA ILE A 40 14.19 0.13 7.62
C ILE A 40 15.35 0.42 8.58
N VAL A 41 15.07 0.53 9.88
CA VAL A 41 16.09 0.80 10.91
C VAL A 41 17.11 -0.34 11.00
N LYS A 42 16.67 -1.60 10.94
CA LYS A 42 17.58 -2.77 10.94
C LYS A 42 18.51 -2.83 9.73
N LYS A 43 18.13 -2.18 8.62
CA LYS A 43 18.97 -2.04 7.43
C LYS A 43 19.94 -0.86 7.50
N GLY A 44 19.88 -0.04 8.56
CA GLY A 44 20.68 1.17 8.69
C GLY A 44 20.23 2.30 7.76
N TRP A 45 18.98 2.26 7.29
CA TRP A 45 18.40 3.30 6.44
C TRP A 45 17.72 4.39 7.27
N ASN A 46 17.69 5.62 6.76
CA ASN A 46 17.04 6.75 7.43
C ASN A 46 15.58 6.87 6.95
N PRO A 47 14.58 6.63 7.82
CA PRO A 47 13.18 6.80 7.44
C PRO A 47 12.82 8.30 7.30
N ALA A 48 11.88 8.60 6.41
CA ALA A 48 11.31 9.92 6.20
C ALA A 48 9.78 9.84 6.10
N ILE A 49 9.11 10.98 6.33
CA ILE A 49 7.65 11.13 6.17
C ILE A 49 7.43 12.25 5.15
N GLU A 50 6.60 12.00 4.16
CA GLU A 50 6.25 12.93 3.08
C GLU A 50 4.73 12.98 2.91
N HIS A 51 4.19 14.11 2.41
CA HIS A 51 2.77 14.27 2.09
C HIS A 51 2.57 15.15 0.84
N THR A 52 1.40 15.01 0.20
CA THR A 52 0.92 15.86 -0.92
C THR A 52 -0.60 16.05 -0.78
N GLU A 53 -1.13 17.17 -1.28
CA GLU A 53 -2.57 17.45 -1.36
C GLU A 53 -3.30 16.62 -2.44
#